data_AF-A0A948T2Z6-F1
#
_entry.id   AF-A0A948T2Z6-F1
#
_cell.length_a   1.000
_cell.length_b   1.000
_cell.length_c   1.000
_cell.angle_alpha   90.00
_cell.angle_beta   90.00
_cell.angle_gamma   90.00
#
_symmetry.space_group_name_H-M   'P 1'
#
loop_
_entity.id
_entity.type
_entity.pdbx_description
1 polymer ?
#
loop_
_entity_poly.entity_id
_entity_poly.type
_entity_poly.pdbx_seq_one_letter_code
_entity_poly.pdbx_strand_id
1 'polypeptide(L)'
;MILLIDNYDSFSYNLYQFIGEIDSDIKVIRNDELTVDEIKQLNPSRMILSPGPGRPEGAGVITEVVKTLGKEIPILGVCLGHQAICTAFGATITYAVDVSSGIETDGLKDTYKMAEFVAAVRKEGQI
;
A
#
# COMPACT_ATOMS: atom_id res chain seq x y z
N MET A 1 -1.31 -13.57 15.64
CA MET A 1 -1.07 -12.12 15.56
C MET A 1 -1.01 -11.65 14.12
N ILE A 2 -1.80 -10.62 13.81
CA ILE A 2 -1.74 -9.79 12.60
C ILE A 2 -0.89 -8.56 12.91
N LEU A 3 0.07 -8.23 12.04
CA LEU A 3 0.83 -6.99 12.15
C LEU A 3 0.27 -5.94 11.20
N LEU A 4 -0.23 -4.82 11.74
CA LEU A 4 -0.65 -3.66 10.98
C LEU A 4 0.46 -2.60 11.02
N ILE A 5 1.02 -2.25 9.86
CA ILE A 5 2.01 -1.19 9.72
C ILE A 5 1.31 0.09 9.29
N ASP A 6 1.24 1.05 10.21
CA ASP A 6 0.67 2.39 10.05
C ASP A 6 1.67 3.31 9.31
N ASN A 7 1.26 3.84 8.16
CA ASN A 7 2.01 4.83 7.40
C ASN A 7 1.56 6.25 7.71
N TYR A 8 1.17 6.50 8.98
CA TYR A 8 0.72 7.79 9.48
C TYR A 8 -0.55 8.29 8.77
N ASP A 9 -1.52 7.39 8.59
CA ASP A 9 -2.76 7.69 7.90
C ASP A 9 -3.95 7.83 8.84
N SER A 10 -4.86 8.74 8.49
CA SER A 10 -6.08 8.98 9.26
C SER A 10 -7.07 7.81 9.24
N PHE A 11 -6.97 6.90 8.26
CA PHE A 11 -7.85 5.74 8.10
C PHE A 11 -7.27 4.44 8.67
N SER A 12 -6.04 4.45 9.22
CA SER A 12 -5.42 3.26 9.84
C SER A 12 -6.29 2.66 10.95
N TYR A 13 -6.99 3.49 11.73
CA TYR A 13 -7.89 3.00 12.78
C TYR A 13 -9.19 2.39 12.25
N ASN A 14 -9.67 2.80 11.07
CA ASN A 14 -10.79 2.13 10.42
C ASN A 14 -10.40 0.71 10.04
N LEU A 15 -9.19 0.53 9.46
CA LEU A 15 -8.65 -0.79 9.18
C LEU A 15 -8.50 -1.61 10.46
N TYR A 16 -7.90 -1.05 11.51
CA TYR A 16 -7.75 -1.72 12.81
C TYR A 16 -9.10 -2.23 13.35
N GLN A 17 -10.14 -1.39 13.31
CA GLN A 17 -11.48 -1.77 13.77
C GLN A 17 -12.07 -2.91 12.93
N PHE A 18 -12.03 -2.82 11.60
CA PHE A 18 -12.55 -3.87 10.72
C PHE A 18 -11.81 -5.20 10.87
N ILE A 19 -10.48 -5.15 11.07
CA ILE A 19 -9.71 -6.36 11.35
C ILE A 19 -10.08 -6.90 12.73
N GLY A 20 -10.23 -6.02 13.73
CA GLY A 20 -10.56 -6.38 15.11
C GLY A 20 -11.92 -7.07 15.28
N GLU A 21 -12.86 -6.82 14.37
CA GLU A 21 -14.13 -7.56 14.29
C GLU A 21 -13.96 -9.02 13.84
N ILE A 22 -12.88 -9.32 13.11
CA ILE A 22 -12.57 -10.65 12.57
C ILE A 22 -11.59 -11.40 13.47
N ASP A 23 -10.53 -10.72 13.92
CA ASP A 23 -9.48 -11.25 14.78
C ASP A 23 -8.92 -10.12 15.67
N SER A 24 -8.98 -10.32 16.99
CA SER A 24 -8.53 -9.34 17.97
C SER A 24 -7.01 -9.33 18.21
N ASP A 25 -6.27 -10.34 17.76
CA ASP A 25 -4.82 -10.44 17.97
C ASP A 25 -4.04 -9.61 16.95
N ILE A 26 -4.08 -8.28 17.14
CA ILE A 26 -3.48 -7.29 16.24
C ILE A 26 -2.40 -6.51 16.99
N LYS A 27 -1.20 -6.42 16.39
CA LYS A 27 -0.15 -5.48 16.79
C LYS A 27 -0.05 -4.38 15.75
N VAL A 28 -0.08 -3.12 16.19
CA VAL A 28 0.13 -1.95 15.34
C VAL A 28 1.54 -1.42 15.59
N ILE A 29 2.25 -1.09 14.51
CA ILE A 29 3.51 -0.35 14.54
C ILE A 29 3.48 0.74 13.48
N ARG A 30 4.30 1.77 13.60
CA ARG A 30 4.52 2.73 12.50
C ARG A 30 5.62 2.23 11.55
N ASN A 31 5.62 2.76 10.33
CA ASN A 31 6.54 2.33 9.27
C ASN A 31 8.03 2.64 9.51
N ASP A 32 8.35 3.32 10.60
CA ASP A 32 9.70 3.70 11.03
C ASP A 32 10.04 3.20 12.44
N GLU A 33 9.14 2.47 13.10
CA GLU A 33 9.33 2.00 14.48
C GLU A 33 10.21 0.76 14.58
N LEU A 34 10.13 -0.16 13.63
CA LEU A 34 10.87 -1.42 13.63
C LEU A 34 11.54 -1.68 12.28
N THR A 35 12.70 -2.30 12.34
CA THR A 35 13.42 -2.84 11.18
C THR A 35 12.75 -4.12 10.66
N VAL A 36 13.10 -4.52 9.42
CA VAL A 36 12.58 -5.75 8.82
C VAL A 36 12.97 -7.00 9.62
N ASP A 37 14.17 -7.04 10.20
CA ASP A 37 14.63 -8.15 11.02
C ASP A 37 13.86 -8.24 12.34
N GLU A 38 13.58 -7.10 12.98
CA GLU A 38 12.74 -7.05 14.18
C GLU A 38 11.30 -7.50 13.86
N ILE A 39 10.75 -7.06 12.73
CA ILE A 39 9.44 -7.52 12.24
C ILE A 39 9.43 -9.04 12.01
N LYS A 40 10.51 -9.59 11.44
CA LYS A 40 10.63 -11.04 11.26
C LYS A 40 10.64 -11.79 12.60
N GLN A 41 11.29 -11.24 13.62
CA GLN A 41 11.33 -11.82 14.96
C GLN A 41 9.97 -11.80 15.68
N LEU A 42 9.09 -10.86 15.34
CA LEU A 42 7.70 -10.86 15.84
C LEU A 42 6.88 -12.05 15.32
N ASN A 43 7.35 -12.73 14.26
CA ASN A 43 6.71 -13.88 13.64
C ASN A 43 5.21 -13.65 13.33
N PRO A 44 4.84 -12.57 12.61
CA PRO A 44 3.45 -12.30 12.29
C PRO A 44 2.89 -13.38 11.37
N SER A 45 1.65 -13.79 11.61
CA SER A 45 0.97 -14.75 10.74
C SER A 45 0.55 -14.12 9.40
N ARG A 46 0.28 -12.81 9.40
CA ARG A 46 -0.15 -11.97 8.28
C ARG A 46 0.25 -10.53 8.55
N MET A 47 0.48 -9.76 7.49
CA MET A 47 0.81 -8.33 7.58
C MET A 47 -0.17 -7.49 6.77
N ILE A 48 -0.48 -6.30 7.28
CA ILE A 48 -1.32 -5.32 6.61
C ILE A 48 -0.54 -4.00 6.54
N LEU A 49 -0.40 -3.45 5.33
CA LEU A 49 0.23 -2.16 5.08
C LEU A 49 -0.88 -1.14 4.83
N SER A 50 -1.04 -0.21 5.77
CA SER A 50 -2.07 0.82 5.73
C SER A 50 -1.90 1.81 4.57
N PRO A 51 -2.93 2.62 4.27
CA PRO A 51 -2.79 3.83 3.46
C PRO A 51 -1.79 4.80 4.10
N GLY A 52 -1.44 5.86 3.38
CA GLY A 52 -0.59 6.93 3.91
C GLY A 52 -0.29 7.99 2.86
N PRO A 53 0.23 9.15 3.28
CA PRO A 53 0.65 10.20 2.37
C PRO A 53 1.96 9.84 1.66
N GLY A 54 2.22 10.50 0.53
CA GLY A 54 3.51 10.42 -0.16
C GLY A 54 3.62 9.24 -1.13
N ARG A 55 4.83 8.69 -1.25
CA ARG A 55 5.17 7.62 -2.21
C ARG A 55 5.99 6.52 -1.51
N PRO A 56 5.99 5.28 -2.04
CA PRO A 56 6.68 4.16 -1.40
C PRO A 56 8.18 4.37 -1.13
N GLU A 57 8.85 5.20 -1.93
CA GLU A 57 10.29 5.49 -1.78
C GLU A 57 10.60 6.26 -0.49
N GLY A 58 9.62 6.97 0.08
CA GLY A 58 9.75 7.72 1.33
C GLY A 58 9.00 7.09 2.51
N ALA A 59 8.41 5.90 2.34
CA ALA A 59 7.47 5.33 3.30
C ALA A 59 8.11 4.31 4.26
N GLY A 60 9.26 4.68 4.86
CA GLY A 60 9.93 3.84 5.85
C GLY A 60 10.24 2.42 5.35
N VAL A 61 9.98 1.41 6.16
CA VAL A 61 10.38 0.02 5.89
C VAL A 61 9.44 -0.75 4.96
N ILE A 62 8.28 -0.21 4.58
CA ILE A 62 7.20 -1.03 3.98
C ILE A 62 7.60 -1.70 2.66
N THR A 63 8.37 -1.02 1.81
CA THR A 63 8.82 -1.59 0.52
C THR A 63 9.80 -2.74 0.77
N GLU A 64 10.67 -2.61 1.76
CA GLU A 64 11.65 -3.65 2.12
C GLU A 64 10.99 -4.83 2.82
N VAL A 65 9.98 -4.59 3.67
CA VAL A 65 9.12 -5.63 4.27
C VAL A 65 8.50 -6.50 3.17
N VAL A 66 7.94 -5.89 2.12
CA VAL A 66 7.35 -6.67 1.02
C VAL A 66 8.39 -7.51 0.29
N LYS A 67 9.55 -6.93 -0.05
CA LYS A 67 10.62 -7.65 -0.76
C LYS A 67 11.12 -8.85 0.01
N THR A 68 11.34 -8.66 1.31
CA THR A 68 12.04 -9.64 2.16
C THR A 68 11.09 -10.66 2.77
N LEU A 69 9.89 -10.24 3.19
CA LEU A 69 8.96 -11.10 3.95
C LEU A 69 7.71 -11.49 3.15
N GLY A 70 7.39 -10.79 2.06
CA GLY A 70 6.15 -11.00 1.30
C GLY A 70 6.02 -12.34 0.59
N LYS A 71 7.11 -13.13 0.49
CA LYS A 71 7.09 -14.51 0.00
C LYS A 71 6.76 -15.54 1.08
N GLU A 72 7.02 -15.20 2.34
CA GLU A 72 6.86 -16.09 3.50
C GLU A 72 5.58 -15.78 4.26
N ILE A 73 5.23 -14.50 4.36
CA ILE A 73 4.13 -14.00 5.19
C ILE A 73 3.12 -13.28 4.28
N PRO A 74 1.84 -13.68 4.25
CA PRO A 74 0.82 -13.02 3.44
C PRO A 74 0.69 -11.53 3.78
N ILE A 75 0.64 -10.68 2.73
CA ILE A 75 0.55 -9.22 2.87
C ILE A 75 -0.71 -8.70 2.15
N LEU A 76 -1.48 -7.86 2.84
CA LEU A 76 -2.50 -7.00 2.25
C LEU A 76 -2.00 -5.55 2.27
N GLY A 77 -1.92 -4.90 1.10
CA GLY A 77 -1.57 -3.48 0.99
C GLY A 77 -2.77 -2.64 0.58
N VAL A 78 -2.99 -1.52 1.26
CA VAL A 78 -4.08 -0.57 0.95
C VAL A 78 -3.48 0.78 0.57
N CYS A 79 -3.91 1.36 -0.56
CA CYS A 79 -3.40 2.65 -1.08
C CYS A 79 -1.85 2.69 -1.15
N LEU A 80 -1.17 3.46 -0.29
CA LEU A 80 0.30 3.50 -0.22
C LEU A 80 0.90 2.11 0.02
N GLY A 81 0.28 1.28 0.87
CA GLY A 81 0.68 -0.10 1.08
C GLY A 81 0.58 -0.95 -0.20
N HIS A 82 -0.45 -0.72 -1.04
CA HIS A 82 -0.56 -1.38 -2.35
C HIS A 82 0.53 -0.90 -3.32
N GLN A 83 0.78 0.41 -3.35
CA GLN A 83 1.85 0.98 -4.18
C GLN A 83 3.22 0.41 -3.78
N ALA A 84 3.49 0.25 -2.49
CA ALA A 84 4.72 -0.37 -2.00
C ALA A 84 4.89 -1.81 -2.47
N ILE A 85 3.81 -2.59 -2.52
CA ILE A 85 3.84 -3.95 -3.09
C ILE A 85 4.22 -3.89 -4.56
N CYS A 86 3.55 -3.04 -5.35
CA CYS A 86 3.84 -2.86 -6.76
C CYS A 86 5.30 -2.44 -6.99
N THR A 87 5.79 -1.44 -6.26
CA THR A 87 7.19 -0.99 -6.32
C THR A 87 8.18 -2.10 -5.95
N ALA A 88 7.87 -2.90 -4.92
CA ALA A 88 8.72 -4.02 -4.51
C ALA A 88 8.92 -5.07 -5.63
N PHE A 89 7.92 -5.23 -6.51
CA PHE A 89 7.98 -6.10 -7.69
C PHE A 89 8.39 -5.38 -8.99
N GLY A 90 8.91 -4.15 -8.90
CA GLY A 90 9.48 -3.42 -10.02
C GLY A 90 8.48 -2.64 -10.88
N ALA A 91 7.23 -2.49 -10.43
CA ALA A 91 6.26 -1.64 -11.10
C ALA A 91 6.60 -0.15 -10.92
N THR A 92 6.25 0.67 -11.91
CA THR A 92 6.36 2.13 -11.83
C THR A 92 5.11 2.73 -11.22
N ILE A 93 5.25 3.47 -10.11
CA ILE A 93 4.15 4.25 -9.53
C ILE A 93 4.16 5.65 -10.15
N THR A 94 3.10 5.96 -10.89
CA THR A 94 2.94 7.25 -11.57
C THR A 94 1.61 7.92 -11.19
N TYR A 95 1.41 9.15 -11.66
CA TYR A 95 0.21 9.93 -11.39
C TYR A 95 -1.03 9.31 -12.04
N ALA A 96 -2.14 9.35 -11.31
CA ALA A 96 -3.44 9.05 -11.87
C ALA A 96 -3.82 10.11 -12.91
N VAL A 97 -4.55 9.68 -13.94
CA VAL A 97 -5.08 10.59 -14.98
C VAL A 97 -6.10 11.56 -14.39
N ASP A 98 -6.84 11.08 -13.38
CA ASP A 98 -7.82 11.86 -12.65
C ASP A 98 -7.65 11.59 -11.15
N VAL A 99 -7.75 12.65 -10.36
CA VAL A 99 -7.56 12.62 -8.92
C VAL A 99 -8.93 12.76 -8.27
N SER A 100 -9.40 11.66 -7.70
CA SER A 100 -10.63 11.60 -6.93
C SER A 100 -10.30 11.24 -5.48
N SER A 101 -10.85 11.99 -4.53
CA SER A 101 -10.72 11.73 -3.10
C SER A 101 -12.11 11.77 -2.46
N GLY A 102 -12.45 10.74 -1.66
CA GLY A 102 -13.76 10.63 -1.01
C GLY A 102 -14.93 10.32 -1.95
N ILE A 103 -14.66 9.86 -3.17
CA ILE A 103 -15.67 9.45 -4.14
C ILE A 103 -15.73 7.93 -4.16
N GLU A 104 -16.91 7.38 -3.89
CA GLU A 104 -17.21 5.99 -4.17
C GLU A 104 -17.50 5.85 -5.66
N THR A 105 -16.73 5.00 -6.34
CA THR A 105 -16.99 4.66 -7.74
C THR A 105 -17.68 3.29 -7.77
N ASP A 106 -18.50 3.07 -8.79
CA ASP A 106 -19.14 1.77 -9.06
C ASP A 106 -18.14 0.68 -9.51
N GLY A 107 -16.85 1.01 -9.55
CA GLY A 107 -15.78 0.13 -10.02
C GLY A 107 -15.70 -0.02 -11.55
N LEU A 108 -16.53 0.71 -12.32
CA LEU A 108 -16.36 0.76 -13.77
C LEU A 108 -15.10 1.56 -14.11
N LYS A 109 -14.24 0.97 -14.93
CA LYS A 109 -13.01 1.63 -15.38
C LYS A 109 -13.36 2.79 -16.29
N ASP A 110 -12.87 4.00 -15.96
CA ASP A 110 -12.92 5.18 -16.83
C ASP A 110 -11.98 5.02 -18.04
N THR A 111 -12.29 4.07 -18.93
CA THR A 111 -11.41 3.69 -20.04
C THR A 111 -11.16 4.84 -21.02
N TYR A 112 -12.06 5.83 -21.09
CA TYR A 112 -11.86 7.02 -21.89
C TYR A 112 -10.74 7.91 -21.34
N LYS A 113 -10.68 8.15 -20.02
CA LYS A 113 -9.59 8.89 -19.37
C LYS A 113 -8.25 8.18 -19.58
N MET A 114 -8.25 6.85 -19.46
CA MET A 114 -7.06 6.03 -19.75
C MET A 114 -6.60 6.21 -21.20
N ALA A 115 -7.53 6.23 -22.17
CA ALA A 115 -7.21 6.46 -23.58
C ALA A 115 -6.62 7.85 -23.83
N GLU A 116 -7.15 8.90 -23.17
CA GLU A 116 -6.62 10.26 -23.24
C GLU A 116 -5.18 10.36 -22.69
N PHE A 117 -4.92 9.74 -21.54
CA PHE A 117 -3.56 9.68 -20.98
C PHE A 117 -2.57 8.97 -21.91
N VAL A 118 -2.94 7.79 -22.43
CA VAL A 118 -2.08 7.06 -23.37
C VAL A 118 -1.80 7.90 -24.62
N ALA A 119 -2.78 8.65 -25.12
CA ALA A 119 -2.60 9.56 -26.25
C ALA A 119 -1.68 10.74 -25.91
N ALA A 120 -1.78 11.30 -24.70
CA ALA A 120 -0.93 12.39 -24.23
C ALA A 120 0.54 11.96 -24.10
N VAL A 121 0.80 10.83 -23.44
CA VAL A 121 2.17 10.27 -23.28
C VAL A 121 2.83 9.99 -24.64
N ARG A 122 2.06 9.47 -25.62
CA ARG A 122 2.57 9.23 -26.98
C ARG A 122 2.91 10.51 -27.74
N LYS A 123 2.22 11.62 -27.48
CA LYS A 123 2.49 12.92 -28.13
C LYS A 123 3.75 13.60 -27.58
N GLU A 124 4.11 13.35 -26.32
CA GLU A 124 5.27 13.97 -25.67
C GLU A 124 6.60 13.24 -25.92
N GLY A 125 6.61 12.16 -26.70
CA GLY A 125 7.85 11.59 -27.25
C GLY A 125 8.68 10.76 -26.28
N GLN A 126 8.04 10.01 -25.37
CA GLN A 126 8.69 8.89 -24.68
C GLN A 126 7.86 7.60 -24.87
N ILE A 127 7.95 7.05 -26.09
CA ILE A 127 7.97 5.63 -26.53
C ILE A 127 7.87 5.63 -28.07
#